data_AF-W6LBW9-F1
#
_entry.id   AF-W6LBW9-F1
#
_cell.length_a   1.000
_cell.length_b   1.000
_cell.length_c   1.000
_cell.angle_alpha   90.00
_cell.angle_beta   90.00
_cell.angle_gamma   90.00
#
_symmetry.space_group_name_H-M   'P 1'
#
loop_
_entity.id
_entity.type
_entity.pdbx_description
1 polymer ?
#
loop_
_entity_poly.entity_id
_entity_poly.type
_entity_poly.pdbx_seq_one_letter_code
_entity_poly.pdbx_strand_id
1 'polypeptide(L)'
;MHPSGVMGMGMGGGALSAVVITTRRWVSVRTANIFSQVGISHARLVSWTPHTTDKKQEAFAKMARSNFNDPTPQSFEQELEAYRAHHRPNIYIYKFNVSSTRVFLRE
;
A
#
# COMPACT_ATOMS: atom_id res chain seq x y z
N MET A 1 5.88 -20.78 48.29
CA MET A 1 6.24 -19.66 49.19
C MET A 1 5.03 -18.75 49.30
N HIS A 2 4.35 -18.77 50.43
CA HIS A 2 3.21 -17.90 50.74
C HIS A 2 3.70 -16.48 51.05
N PRO A 3 3.00 -15.42 50.60
CA PRO A 3 3.08 -14.12 51.26
C PRO A 3 1.90 -13.96 52.22
N SER A 4 2.22 -13.67 53.48
CA SER A 4 1.31 -13.33 54.57
C SER A 4 1.47 -11.87 54.97
N GLY A 5 0.36 -11.19 55.28
CA GLY A 5 0.27 -9.85 55.91
C GLY A 5 -0.09 -8.74 54.91
N VAL A 6 -0.97 -7.77 55.19
CA VAL A 6 -1.52 -7.23 56.45
C VAL A 6 -2.89 -6.61 56.11
N MET A 7 -3.91 -6.88 56.94
CA MET A 7 -5.17 -6.13 56.93
C MET A 7 -4.95 -4.78 57.63
N GLY A 8 -5.14 -3.68 56.90
CA GLY A 8 -5.22 -2.34 57.43
C GLY A 8 -6.52 -1.69 56.98
N MET A 9 -7.50 -1.65 57.88
CA MET A 9 -8.78 -0.98 57.70
C MET A 9 -8.58 0.51 57.97
N GLY A 10 -8.74 1.35 56.95
CA GLY A 10 -8.74 2.81 57.07
C GLY A 10 -9.87 3.38 56.22
N MET A 11 -10.99 3.72 56.87
CA MET A 11 -12.07 4.51 56.27
C MET A 11 -11.66 5.98 56.20
N GLY A 12 -12.00 6.67 55.11
CA GLY A 12 -12.15 8.12 55.11
C GLY A 12 -11.48 8.84 53.93
N GLY A 13 -12.28 9.58 53.18
CA GLY A 13 -11.80 10.65 52.30
C GLY A 13 -12.09 10.41 50.82
N GLY A 14 -13.29 10.82 50.40
CA GLY A 14 -13.63 10.94 49.00
C GLY A 14 -12.74 11.98 48.31
N ALA A 15 -11.85 11.49 47.46
CA ALA A 15 -11.38 12.22 46.30
C ALA A 15 -11.42 11.22 45.16
N LEU A 16 -12.32 11.44 44.19
CA LEU A 16 -12.33 10.72 42.93
C LEU A 16 -11.04 11.08 42.18
N SER A 17 -9.95 10.43 42.58
CA SER A 17 -8.75 10.36 41.76
C SER A 17 -9.18 9.64 40.50
N ALA A 18 -9.35 10.42 39.42
CA ALA A 18 -9.54 9.87 38.09
C ALA A 18 -8.29 9.03 37.82
N VAL A 19 -8.38 7.74 38.13
CA VAL A 19 -7.41 6.76 37.69
C VAL A 19 -7.51 6.83 36.18
N VAL A 20 -6.57 7.55 35.57
CA VAL A 20 -6.23 7.35 34.18
C VAL A 20 -5.74 5.91 34.15
N ILE A 21 -6.68 4.99 33.93
CA ILE A 21 -6.39 3.61 33.57
C ILE A 21 -5.68 3.77 32.23
N THR A 22 -4.37 3.95 32.29
CA THR A 22 -3.51 3.75 31.14
C THR A 22 -3.66 2.27 30.85
N THR A 23 -4.67 1.93 30.06
CA THR A 23 -4.70 0.65 29.36
C THR A 23 -3.45 0.67 28.50
N ARG A 24 -2.35 0.15 29.04
CA ARG A 24 -1.15 -0.16 28.27
C ARG A 24 -1.65 -1.12 27.20
N ARG A 25 -1.86 -0.61 25.99
CA ARG A 25 -2.15 -1.46 24.84
C ARG A 25 -0.90 -2.29 24.64
N TRP A 26 -0.97 -3.55 25.03
CA TRP A 26 0.09 -4.51 24.77
C TRP A 26 0.14 -4.74 23.26
N VAL A 27 1.00 -4.00 22.57
CA VAL A 27 1.27 -4.20 21.15
C VAL A 27 2.38 -5.23 21.04
N SER A 28 2.09 -6.37 20.41
CA SER A 28 3.08 -7.42 20.15
C SER A 28 3.89 -7.10 18.89
N VAL A 29 5.10 -7.65 18.79
CA VAL A 29 5.87 -7.65 17.54
C VAL A 29 5.05 -8.36 16.46
N ARG A 30 4.92 -7.72 15.30
CA ARG A 30 4.25 -8.28 14.12
C ARG A 30 5.27 -8.45 13.01
N THR A 31 5.25 -9.59 12.34
CA THR A 31 6.12 -9.86 11.18
C THR A 31 5.94 -8.85 10.05
N ALA A 32 4.74 -8.29 9.91
CA ALA A 32 4.44 -7.21 8.97
C ALA A 32 5.29 -5.93 9.20
N ASN A 33 5.82 -5.73 10.41
CA ASN A 33 6.68 -4.59 10.72
C ASN A 33 8.17 -4.88 10.47
N ILE A 34 8.53 -6.13 10.16
CA ILE A 34 9.92 -6.55 9.93
C ILE A 34 10.30 -6.33 8.46
N PHE A 35 9.37 -6.61 7.54
CA PHE A 35 9.62 -6.55 6.09
C PHE A 35 8.84 -5.39 5.47
N SER A 36 9.55 -4.48 4.81
CA SER A 36 8.93 -3.36 4.11
C SER A 36 8.30 -3.81 2.80
N GLN A 37 7.10 -3.30 2.52
CA GLN A 37 6.43 -3.48 1.22
C GLN A 37 6.91 -2.45 0.21
N VAL A 38 6.75 -2.76 -1.08
CA VAL A 38 7.14 -1.86 -2.16
C VAL A 38 6.13 -0.71 -2.29
N GLY A 39 6.62 0.54 -2.27
CA GLY A 39 5.80 1.73 -2.47
C GLY A 39 5.46 1.99 -3.95
N ILE A 40 4.68 1.12 -4.58
CA ILE A 40 4.23 1.27 -5.98
C ILE A 40 2.85 1.93 -6.02
N SER A 41 2.66 2.91 -6.89
CA SER A 41 1.35 3.55 -7.09
C SER A 41 0.37 2.60 -7.79
N HIS A 42 -0.93 2.78 -7.53
CA HIS A 42 -1.97 1.93 -8.12
C HIS A 42 -1.88 1.80 -9.65
N ALA A 43 -1.63 2.90 -10.37
CA ALA A 43 -1.49 2.90 -11.83
C ALA A 43 -0.27 2.13 -12.35
N ARG A 44 0.75 1.90 -11.50
CA ARG A 44 1.96 1.13 -11.82
C ARG A 44 1.88 -0.33 -11.37
N LEU A 45 0.93 -0.67 -10.50
CA LEU A 45 0.70 -2.04 -10.07
C LEU A 45 0.16 -2.84 -11.25
N VAL A 46 0.66 -4.07 -11.38
CA VAL A 46 0.14 -5.01 -12.38
C VAL A 46 -1.19 -5.60 -11.89
N SER A 47 -1.27 -5.94 -10.60
CA SER A 47 -2.49 -6.43 -9.97
C SER A 47 -2.42 -6.26 -8.45
N TRP A 48 -3.56 -6.44 -7.78
CA TRP A 48 -3.67 -6.48 -6.31
C TRP A 48 -3.52 -7.90 -5.73
N THR A 49 -3.13 -8.88 -6.55
CA THR A 49 -2.93 -10.24 -6.03
C THR A 49 -1.70 -10.28 -5.10
N PRO A 50 -1.76 -11.04 -4.00
CA PRO A 50 -0.67 -11.09 -3.01
C PRO A 50 0.63 -11.69 -3.58
N HIS A 51 0.57 -12.35 -4.74
CA HIS A 51 1.75 -12.91 -5.42
C HIS A 51 2.48 -11.90 -6.32
N THR A 52 1.89 -10.72 -6.56
CA THR A 52 2.47 -9.68 -7.40
C THR A 52 2.74 -8.37 -6.65
N THR A 53 2.60 -8.38 -5.32
CA THR A 53 2.87 -7.20 -4.48
C THR A 53 4.35 -6.93 -4.28
N ASP A 54 5.18 -7.97 -4.44
CA ASP A 54 6.63 -7.89 -4.30
C ASP A 54 7.29 -7.25 -5.54
N LYS A 55 8.60 -6.93 -5.46
CA LYS A 55 9.28 -6.21 -6.55
C LYS A 55 9.33 -7.08 -7.81
N LYS A 56 8.98 -6.52 -8.97
CA LYS A 56 9.04 -7.23 -10.27
C LYS A 56 10.42 -7.87 -10.55
N GLN A 57 11.50 -7.22 -10.12
CA GLN A 57 12.88 -7.70 -10.29
C GLN A 57 13.16 -8.98 -9.49
N GLU A 58 12.41 -9.29 -8.42
CA GLU A 58 12.65 -10.48 -7.59
C GLU A 58 12.38 -11.78 -8.35
N ALA A 59 11.47 -11.77 -9.34
CA ALA A 59 11.27 -12.91 -10.22
C ALA A 59 12.56 -13.25 -10.99
N PHE A 60 13.27 -12.23 -11.49
CA PHE A 60 14.55 -12.39 -12.19
C PHE A 60 15.68 -12.72 -11.21
N ALA A 61 15.74 -12.07 -10.05
CA ALA A 61 16.69 -12.38 -8.98
C ALA A 61 16.62 -13.85 -8.56
N LYS A 62 15.39 -14.36 -8.34
CA LYS A 62 15.12 -15.76 -8.01
C LYS A 62 15.58 -16.70 -9.12
N MET A 63 15.34 -16.36 -10.38
CA MET A 63 15.77 -17.16 -11.53
C MET A 63 17.29 -17.20 -11.65
N ALA A 64 17.96 -16.06 -11.46
CA ALA A 64 19.41 -15.93 -11.50
C ALA A 64 20.12 -16.47 -10.24
N ARG A 65 19.37 -16.73 -9.16
CA ARG A 65 19.90 -17.07 -7.83
C ARG A 65 20.91 -16.01 -7.32
N SER A 66 20.69 -14.75 -7.66
CA SER A 66 21.54 -13.61 -7.31
C SER A 66 20.71 -12.43 -6.82
N ASN A 67 21.33 -11.52 -6.07
CA ASN A 67 20.67 -10.32 -5.56
C ASN A 67 20.97 -9.12 -6.47
N PHE A 68 19.94 -8.36 -6.85
CA PHE A 68 20.06 -7.12 -7.61
C PHE A 68 19.76 -5.91 -6.73
N ASN A 69 20.54 -4.84 -6.89
CA ASN A 69 20.39 -3.58 -6.14
C ASN A 69 20.29 -2.35 -7.06
N ASP A 70 19.90 -2.53 -8.32
CA ASP A 70 19.91 -1.43 -9.27
C ASP A 70 18.80 -0.39 -8.99
N PRO A 71 19.17 0.89 -8.83
CA PRO A 71 18.20 1.96 -8.86
C PRO A 71 17.87 2.26 -10.33
N THR A 72 16.62 2.05 -10.77
CA THR A 72 16.27 2.45 -12.14
C THR A 72 14.88 3.10 -12.28
N PRO A 73 14.72 3.98 -13.29
CA PRO A 73 13.97 5.23 -13.14
C PRO A 73 12.86 5.45 -14.20
N GLN A 74 12.22 6.63 -14.07
CA GLN A 74 11.65 7.52 -15.11
C GLN A 74 10.38 7.12 -15.92
N SER A 75 10.06 7.95 -16.94
CA SER A 75 8.93 8.90 -17.03
C SER A 75 7.61 8.33 -17.57
N PHE A 76 6.54 9.10 -17.38
CA PHE A 76 5.18 8.70 -17.72
C PHE A 76 4.64 9.47 -18.92
N GLU A 77 4.13 8.73 -19.89
CA GLU A 77 3.17 9.23 -20.87
C GLU A 77 1.82 8.54 -20.65
N GLN A 78 0.75 9.18 -21.13
CA GLN A 78 -0.60 8.65 -20.95
C GLN A 78 -0.87 7.50 -21.92
N GLU A 79 -0.79 6.28 -21.40
CA GLU A 79 -1.01 5.07 -22.17
C GLU A 79 -2.49 4.89 -22.55
N LEU A 80 -2.73 4.15 -23.64
CA LEU A 80 -4.05 3.67 -24.05
C LEU A 80 -3.97 2.15 -24.14
N GLU A 81 -5.11 1.46 -23.94
CA GLU A 81 -5.26 0.05 -24.27
C GLU A 81 -4.60 -0.32 -25.61
N ALA A 82 -3.76 -1.36 -25.57
CA ALA A 82 -2.85 -1.72 -26.65
C ALA A 82 -3.53 -1.86 -28.02
N TYR A 83 -4.66 -2.57 -28.10
CA TYR A 83 -5.39 -2.73 -29.37
C TYR A 83 -5.85 -1.38 -29.94
N ARG A 84 -6.47 -0.57 -29.08
CA ARG A 84 -6.97 0.73 -29.47
C ARG A 84 -5.83 1.69 -29.82
N ALA A 85 -4.64 1.54 -29.24
CA ALA A 85 -3.52 2.45 -29.51
C ALA A 85 -3.06 2.33 -30.96
N HIS A 86 -3.09 1.12 -31.51
CA HIS A 86 -2.64 0.82 -32.87
C HIS A 86 -3.76 0.82 -33.92
N HIS A 87 -5.01 0.61 -33.51
CA HIS A 87 -6.15 0.48 -34.42
C HIS A 87 -7.21 1.56 -34.21
N ARG A 88 -6.80 2.81 -33.90
CA ARG A 88 -7.78 3.91 -33.78
C ARG A 88 -8.41 4.20 -35.14
N PRO A 89 -9.74 4.03 -35.30
CA PRO A 89 -10.40 4.44 -36.53
C PRO A 89 -10.35 5.98 -36.62
N ASN A 90 -10.07 6.49 -37.82
CA ASN A 90 -10.02 7.93 -38.09
C ASN A 90 -11.44 8.48 -38.33
N ILE A 91 -12.27 8.44 -37.29
CA ILE A 91 -13.64 8.97 -37.32
C ILE A 91 -13.61 10.40 -36.78
N TYR A 92 -14.15 11.34 -37.55
CA TYR A 92 -14.24 12.74 -37.15
C TYR A 92 -15.67 13.26 -37.31
N ILE A 93 -16.07 14.14 -36.40
CA ILE A 93 -17.35 14.84 -36.41
C ILE A 93 -17.06 16.30 -36.16
N TYR A 94 -17.38 17.16 -37.13
CA TYR A 94 -17.06 18.59 -37.10
C TYR A 94 -15.56 18.83 -36.82
N LYS A 95 -15.22 19.36 -35.64
CA LYS A 95 -13.85 19.67 -35.18
C LYS A 95 -13.30 18.67 -34.15
N PHE A 96 -13.86 17.47 -34.09
CA PHE A 96 -13.47 16.48 -33.09
C PHE A 96 -13.18 15.14 -33.74
N ASN A 97 -12.07 14.53 -33.34
CA ASN A 97 -11.86 13.11 -33.53
C ASN A 97 -12.61 12.34 -32.45
N VAL A 98 -13.38 11.34 -32.86
CA VAL A 98 -14.24 10.56 -31.98
C VAL A 98 -13.84 9.09 -32.07
N SER A 99 -13.55 8.49 -30.94
CA SER A 99 -13.40 7.04 -30.79
C SER A 99 -14.40 6.52 -29.77
N SER A 100 -14.61 5.20 -29.71
CA SER A 100 -15.50 4.60 -28.71
C SER A 100 -15.07 4.85 -27.26
N THR A 101 -13.86 5.35 -27.01
CA THR A 101 -13.34 5.61 -25.65
C THR A 101 -12.80 7.00 -25.38
N ARG A 102 -12.47 7.78 -26.40
CA ARG A 102 -11.88 9.12 -26.25
C ARG A 102 -12.40 10.07 -27.33
N VAL A 103 -12.52 11.34 -26.97
CA VAL A 103 -12.77 12.46 -27.87
C VAL A 103 -11.59 13.41 -27.75
N PHE A 104 -11.08 13.90 -28.88
CA PHE A 104 -9.98 14.86 -28.91
C PHE A 104 -10.21 15.90 -30.01
N LEU A 105 -9.82 17.14 -29.75
CA LEU A 105 -9.95 18.23 -30.71
C LEU A 105 -9.12 17.91 -31.96
N ARG A 106 -9.71 18.18 -33.13
CA ARG A 106 -9.06 18.11 -34.42
C ARG A 106 -9.31 19.45 -35.12
N GLU A 107 -8.22 20.12 -35.49
CA GLU A 107 -8.28 21.38 -36.24
C GLU A 107 -9.00 21.23 -37.58
#